data_AF-A0A182ZZE3-F1
#
_entry.id   AF-A0A182ZZE3-F1
#
_cell.length_a   1.000
_cell.length_b   1.000
_cell.length_c   1.000
_cell.angle_alpha   90.00
_cell.angle_beta   90.00
_cell.angle_gamma   90.00
#
_symmetry.space_group_name_H-M   'P 1'
#
loop_
_entity.id
_entity.type
_entity.pdbx_description
1 polymer ?
#
loop_
_entity_poly.entity_id
_entity_poly.type
_entity_poly.pdbx_seq_one_letter_code
_entity_poly.pdbx_strand_id
1 'polypeptide(L)'
;MFLLCHLSHIYRRSVENPVKYRRAVPLRLNKANYQPIARANLRAYVASAHANDDAAFQAEFEDIEQSVPSDWTTHIAKLPENMNKNRYSNVLAYDHTRVILREVGHKSDYINANYVDGYHRRCAYIATQGPTPSTFDDFWLMAWEQGCNVIVMISNFIERGRVS
;
A
#
# COMPACT_ATOMS: atom_id res chain seq x y z
N MET A 1 6.53 5.97 0.95
CA MET A 1 6.40 6.67 -0.35
C MET A 1 5.10 6.17 -0.98
N PHE A 2 4.22 7.02 -1.50
CA PHE A 2 2.96 6.55 -2.09
C PHE A 2 2.98 6.75 -3.59
N LEU A 3 3.13 5.70 -4.39
CA LEU A 3 3.07 5.85 -5.84
C LEU A 3 1.61 5.99 -6.30
N LEU A 4 1.24 7.18 -6.77
CA LEU A 4 -0.04 7.41 -7.45
C LEU A 4 0.05 6.88 -8.88
N CYS A 5 -0.10 5.58 -9.09
CA CYS A 5 -0.06 5.00 -10.43
C CYS A 5 -1.37 5.26 -11.19
N HIS A 6 -1.46 6.33 -11.98
CA HIS A 6 -2.53 6.44 -12.96
C HIS A 6 -2.22 5.51 -14.15
N LEU A 7 -2.71 4.26 -14.06
CA LEU A 7 -2.77 3.35 -15.20
C LEU A 7 -3.62 4.00 -16.30
N SER A 8 -2.95 4.67 -17.24
CA SER A 8 -3.58 5.27 -18.41
C SER A 8 -4.25 4.17 -19.25
N HIS A 9 -5.44 4.47 -19.78
CA HIS A 9 -6.22 3.56 -20.63
C HIS A 9 -5.46 3.02 -21.86
N ILE A 10 -4.30 3.59 -22.17
CA ILE A 10 -3.55 3.39 -23.41
C ILE A 10 -2.67 2.12 -23.37
N TYR A 11 -2.31 1.60 -22.20
CA TYR A 11 -1.50 0.37 -22.07
C TYR A 11 -2.33 -0.89 -21.72
N ARG A 12 -3.61 -0.93 -22.14
CA ARG A 12 -4.31 -2.22 -22.31
C ARG A 12 -3.95 -2.81 -23.67
N ARG A 13 -2.69 -3.16 -23.89
CA ARG A 13 -2.33 -4.09 -24.95
C ARG A 13 -2.10 -5.48 -24.35
N SER A 14 -3.10 -6.32 -24.59
CA SER A 14 -3.00 -7.76 -24.77
C SER A 14 -2.55 -8.62 -23.59
N VAL A 15 -3.54 -9.33 -23.02
CA VAL A 15 -3.46 -10.75 -22.64
C VAL A 15 -2.42 -11.10 -21.57
N GLU A 16 -2.81 -10.90 -20.32
CA GLU A 16 -2.62 -11.81 -19.17
C GLU A 16 -2.99 -11.03 -17.91
N ASN A 17 -4.16 -11.31 -17.33
CA ASN A 17 -4.34 -11.04 -15.90
C ASN A 17 -3.46 -12.06 -15.19
N PRO A 18 -2.32 -11.71 -14.57
CA PRO A 18 -1.51 -12.72 -13.94
C PRO A 18 -2.13 -12.97 -12.57
N VAL A 19 -3.19 -13.77 -12.51
CA VAL A 19 -3.50 -14.82 -11.51
C VAL A 19 -3.37 -14.50 -9.99
N LYS A 20 -2.93 -13.33 -9.53
CA LYS A 20 -2.29 -13.17 -8.21
C LYS A 20 -2.76 -11.98 -7.37
N TYR A 21 -3.41 -10.95 -7.93
CA TYR A 21 -4.12 -9.99 -7.07
C TYR A 21 -5.35 -10.69 -6.48
N ARG A 22 -5.23 -11.15 -5.24
CA ARG A 22 -6.34 -11.69 -4.48
C ARG A 22 -6.82 -10.61 -3.54
N ARG A 23 -7.99 -10.05 -3.83
CA ARG A 23 -8.64 -9.06 -2.95
C ARG A 23 -8.69 -9.63 -1.53
N ALA A 24 -7.88 -9.09 -0.63
CA ALA A 24 -8.23 -9.14 0.77
C ALA A 24 -9.44 -8.23 0.94
N VAL A 25 -10.52 -8.74 1.56
CA VAL A 25 -11.56 -7.86 2.07
C VAL A 25 -10.93 -7.17 3.27
N PRO A 26 -10.44 -5.92 3.14
CA PRO A 26 -9.38 -5.45 4.03
C PRO A 26 -9.89 -5.21 5.43
N LEU A 27 -11.20 -4.97 5.55
CA LEU A 27 -11.87 -4.54 6.75
C LEU A 27 -13.21 -5.24 6.79
N ARG A 28 -13.39 -6.13 7.77
CA ARG A 28 -14.74 -6.52 8.22
C ARG A 28 -15.24 -5.50 9.24
N LEU A 29 -15.12 -4.20 8.91
CA LEU A 29 -15.73 -3.17 9.74
C LEU A 29 -17.22 -3.46 9.81
N ASN A 30 -17.73 -3.59 11.02
CA ASN A 30 -19.14 -3.78 11.25
C ASN A 30 -19.88 -2.55 10.71
N LYS A 31 -20.53 -2.72 9.56
CA LYS A 31 -21.28 -1.64 8.91
C LYS A 31 -22.39 -1.10 9.80
N ALA A 32 -22.88 -1.86 10.79
CA ALA A 32 -23.83 -1.35 11.77
C ALA A 32 -23.20 -0.29 12.69
N ASN A 33 -21.93 -0.45 13.05
CA ASN A 33 -21.20 0.45 13.95
C ASN A 33 -20.55 1.62 13.20
N TYR A 34 -20.09 1.37 11.97
CA TYR A 34 -19.35 2.34 11.16
C TYR A 34 -20.12 2.70 9.89
N GLN A 35 -20.95 3.74 9.98
CA GLN A 35 -21.77 4.24 8.87
C GLN A 35 -21.06 5.37 8.12
N PRO A 36 -21.26 5.50 6.79
CA PRO A 36 -20.78 6.65 6.05
C PRO A 36 -21.33 7.97 6.62
N ILE A 37 -20.44 8.94 6.85
CA ILE A 37 -20.83 10.27 7.33
C ILE A 37 -21.21 11.14 6.13
N ALA A 38 -22.44 11.64 6.13
CA ALA A 38 -22.88 12.57 5.10
C ALA A 38 -22.06 13.87 5.15
N ARG A 39 -21.76 14.45 3.98
CA ARG A 39 -20.96 15.69 3.87
C ARG A 39 -21.49 16.82 4.76
N ALA A 40 -22.80 16.96 4.88
CA ALA A 40 -23.43 17.99 5.71
C ALA A 40 -23.10 17.83 7.21
N ASN A 41 -22.86 16.60 7.67
CA ASN A 41 -22.64 16.26 9.07
C ASN A 41 -21.15 16.14 9.42
N LEU A 42 -20.26 16.07 8.43
CA LEU A 42 -18.83 15.81 8.63
C LEU A 42 -18.18 16.81 9.60
N ARG A 43 -18.48 18.10 9.48
CA ARG A 43 -17.91 19.13 10.35
C ARG A 43 -18.32 18.94 11.82
N ALA A 44 -19.59 18.64 12.05
CA ALA A 44 -20.12 18.44 13.40
C ALA A 44 -19.52 17.17 14.03
N TYR A 45 -19.44 16.09 13.24
CA TYR A 45 -18.83 14.84 13.67
C TYR A 45 -17.36 15.02 14.08
N VAL A 46 -16.54 15.67 13.24
CA VAL A 46 -15.11 15.91 13.56
C VAL A 46 -14.96 16.76 14.82
N ALA A 47 -15.78 17.82 14.98
CA ALA A 47 -15.75 18.64 16.18
C ALA A 47 -16.12 17.83 17.44
N SER A 48 -17.11 16.94 17.36
CA SER A 48 -17.45 16.05 18.49
C SER A 48 -16.35 15.04 18.79
N ALA A 49 -15.66 14.52 17.77
CA ALA A 49 -14.61 13.53 17.95
C ALA A 49 -13.37 14.12 18.66
N HIS A 50 -13.08 15.40 18.43
CA HIS A 50 -12.01 16.14 19.11
C HIS A 50 -12.37 16.61 20.54
N ALA A 51 -13.65 16.59 20.94
CA ALA A 51 -14.12 17.29 22.14
C ALA A 51 -13.55 16.75 23.47
N ASN A 52 -13.03 15.53 23.48
CA ASN A 52 -12.46 14.86 24.65
C ASN A 52 -11.04 14.37 24.36
N ASP A 53 -10.14 15.28 24.00
CA ASP A 53 -8.73 14.99 23.68
C ASP A 53 -8.59 13.81 22.70
N ASP A 54 -9.35 13.88 21.60
CA ASP A 54 -9.39 12.90 20.52
C ASP A 54 -9.82 11.48 20.93
N ALA A 55 -10.37 11.28 22.13
CA ALA A 55 -10.74 9.95 22.64
C ALA A 55 -11.65 9.15 21.69
N ALA A 56 -12.57 9.82 20.99
CA ALA A 56 -13.43 9.16 20.00
C ALA A 56 -12.63 8.69 18.77
N PHE A 57 -11.73 9.53 18.24
CA PHE A 57 -10.86 9.13 17.14
C PHE A 57 -9.90 8.01 17.54
N GLN A 58 -9.38 8.05 18.77
CA GLN A 58 -8.52 7.01 19.31
C GLN A 58 -9.26 5.66 19.37
N ALA A 59 -10.47 5.64 19.92
CA ALA A 59 -11.29 4.42 19.98
C ALA A 59 -11.61 3.87 18.59
N GLU A 60 -12.04 4.72 17.64
CA GLU A 60 -12.31 4.26 16.27
C GLU A 60 -11.05 3.76 15.55
N PHE A 61 -9.88 4.35 15.82
CA PHE A 61 -8.61 3.92 15.25
C PHE A 61 -8.18 2.54 15.79
N GLU A 62 -8.29 2.33 17.11
CA GLU A 62 -7.98 1.05 17.75
C GLU A 62 -8.86 -0.10 17.23
N ASP A 63 -10.13 0.19 16.92
CA ASP A 63 -11.07 -0.79 16.36
C ASP A 63 -10.68 -1.26 14.95
N ILE A 64 -9.89 -0.47 14.19
CA ILE A 64 -9.34 -0.90 12.91
C ILE A 64 -8.41 -2.10 13.11
N GLU A 65 -7.51 -2.04 14.10
CA GLU A 65 -6.54 -3.11 14.36
C GLU A 65 -7.24 -4.43 14.71
N GLN A 66 -8.35 -4.35 15.45
CA GLN A 66 -9.17 -5.50 15.83
C GLN A 66 -9.98 -6.08 14.65
N SER A 67 -10.24 -5.25 13.63
CA SER A 67 -11.12 -5.59 12.49
C SER A 67 -10.36 -6.10 11.25
N VAL A 68 -9.03 -5.97 11.23
CA VAL A 68 -8.17 -6.43 10.14
C VAL A 68 -7.81 -7.91 10.37
N PRO A 69 -7.96 -8.79 9.36
CA PRO A 69 -7.51 -10.18 9.48
C PRO A 69 -6.00 -10.26 9.78
N SER A 70 -5.64 -11.00 10.83
CA SER A 70 -4.25 -11.15 11.27
C SER A 70 -3.45 -12.23 10.51
N ASP A 71 -4.08 -12.93 9.57
CA ASP A 71 -3.53 -14.11 8.89
C ASP A 71 -2.85 -13.82 7.54
N TRP A 72 -2.70 -12.54 7.16
CA TRP A 72 -2.06 -12.19 5.90
C TRP A 72 -0.55 -12.45 5.95
N THR A 73 -0.10 -13.32 5.04
CA THR A 73 1.29 -13.76 4.99
C THR A 73 2.22 -12.73 4.32
N THR A 74 3.49 -12.80 4.69
CA THR A 74 4.61 -11.99 4.18
C THR A 74 5.80 -12.90 3.83
N HIS A 75 5.52 -14.13 3.38
CA HIS A 75 6.54 -15.17 3.18
C HIS A 75 7.56 -14.76 2.12
N ILE A 76 7.12 -14.16 1.01
CA ILE A 76 8.03 -13.76 -0.07
C ILE A 76 9.00 -12.67 0.40
N ALA A 77 8.50 -11.71 1.17
CA ALA A 77 9.31 -10.63 1.75
C ALA A 77 10.38 -11.14 2.73
N LYS A 78 10.17 -12.32 3.32
CA LYS A 78 11.05 -12.94 4.33
C LYS A 78 12.02 -13.96 3.74
N LEU A 79 11.97 -14.24 2.43
CA LEU A 79 12.95 -15.12 1.80
C LEU A 79 14.37 -14.52 1.94
N PRO A 80 15.41 -15.34 2.17
CA PRO A 80 16.79 -14.85 2.39
C PRO A 80 17.28 -13.87 1.31
N GLU A 81 16.94 -14.13 0.05
CA GLU A 81 17.27 -13.29 -1.11
C GLU A 81 16.53 -11.95 -1.18
N ASN A 82 15.46 -11.79 -0.40
CA ASN A 82 14.58 -10.61 -0.40
C ASN A 82 14.69 -9.79 0.88
N MET A 83 15.23 -10.34 1.97
CA MET A 83 15.31 -9.65 3.26
C MET A 83 16.03 -8.30 3.17
N ASN A 84 17.09 -8.21 2.37
CA ASN A 84 17.86 -6.98 2.15
C ASN A 84 17.19 -5.96 1.20
N LYS A 85 16.04 -6.32 0.60
CA LYS A 85 15.22 -5.42 -0.21
C LYS A 85 14.18 -4.67 0.64
N ASN A 86 14.02 -5.03 1.92
CA ASN A 86 13.15 -4.33 2.86
C ASN A 86 13.91 -3.23 3.60
N ARG A 87 13.39 -2.01 3.58
CA ARG A 87 13.97 -0.89 4.34
C ARG A 87 13.80 -1.07 5.85
N TYR A 88 12.67 -1.64 6.27
CA TYR A 88 12.37 -1.93 7.67
C TYR A 88 11.92 -3.39 7.81
N SER A 89 12.44 -4.09 8.81
CA SER A 89 12.13 -5.50 9.06
C SER A 89 10.68 -5.74 9.51
N ASN A 90 10.03 -4.70 10.04
CA ASN A 90 8.64 -4.73 10.51
C ASN A 90 7.62 -4.19 9.49
N VAL A 91 8.07 -3.73 8.31
CA VAL A 91 7.19 -3.23 7.24
C VAL A 91 7.42 -4.07 6.00
N LEU A 92 6.59 -5.10 5.83
CA LEU A 92 6.77 -6.12 4.78
C LEU A 92 5.55 -6.16 3.86
N ALA A 93 5.80 -6.34 2.57
CA ALA A 93 4.73 -6.46 1.59
C ALA A 93 3.93 -7.76 1.78
N TYR A 94 2.60 -7.66 1.84
CA TYR A 94 1.72 -8.83 1.93
C TYR A 94 1.72 -9.65 0.64
N ASP A 95 1.79 -10.98 0.75
CA ASP A 95 1.95 -11.88 -0.41
C ASP A 95 0.80 -11.78 -1.42
N HIS A 96 -0.42 -11.56 -0.95
CA HIS A 96 -1.66 -11.62 -1.75
C HIS A 96 -1.94 -10.35 -2.58
N THR A 97 -1.24 -9.25 -2.28
CA THR A 97 -1.39 -7.95 -2.97
C THR A 97 -0.06 -7.37 -3.44
N ARG A 98 1.07 -8.07 -3.24
CA ARG A 98 2.38 -7.54 -3.63
C ARG A 98 2.46 -7.27 -5.12
N VAL A 99 3.25 -6.30 -5.50
CA VAL A 99 3.68 -6.13 -6.89
C VAL A 99 4.70 -7.22 -7.22
N ILE A 100 4.60 -7.78 -8.42
CA ILE A 100 5.43 -8.88 -8.92
C ILE A 100 6.15 -8.34 -10.15
N LEU A 101 7.47 -8.25 -10.07
CA LEU A 101 8.30 -7.85 -11.19
C LEU A 101 8.48 -9.02 -12.15
N ARG A 102 8.61 -8.76 -13.45
CA ARG A 102 9.00 -9.84 -14.37
C ARG A 102 10.46 -10.21 -14.08
N GLU A 103 10.73 -11.51 -14.00
CA GLU A 103 12.10 -11.99 -13.78
C GLU A 103 13.01 -11.55 -14.93
N VAL A 104 14.02 -10.74 -14.61
CA VAL A 104 15.10 -10.38 -15.54
C VAL A 104 16.38 -11.07 -15.07
N GLY A 105 16.72 -12.20 -15.69
CA GLY A 105 17.89 -13.00 -15.36
C GLY A 105 17.71 -13.78 -14.05
N HIS A 106 18.72 -13.72 -13.16
CA HIS A 106 18.72 -14.44 -11.87
C HIS A 106 18.24 -13.57 -10.68
N LYS A 107 17.49 -12.49 -10.94
CA LYS A 107 16.95 -11.61 -9.88
C LYS A 107 15.58 -12.12 -9.41
N SER A 108 15.30 -12.00 -8.12
CA SER A 108 13.98 -12.33 -7.55
C SER A 108 12.88 -11.40 -8.08
N ASP A 109 11.64 -11.90 -8.14
CA ASP A 109 10.44 -11.16 -8.57
C ASP A 109 9.94 -10.10 -7.56
N TYR A 110 10.72 -9.88 -6.49
CA TYR A 110 10.28 -9.16 -5.29
C TYR A 110 10.72 -7.70 -5.27
N ILE A 111 9.75 -6.85 -4.97
CA ILE A 111 9.90 -5.49 -4.48
C ILE A 111 8.93 -5.29 -3.30
N ASN A 112 9.32 -4.50 -2.30
CA ASN A 112 8.44 -4.17 -1.17
C ASN A 112 7.40 -3.12 -1.58
N ALA A 113 6.36 -3.60 -2.27
CA ALA A 113 5.24 -2.81 -2.74
C ALA A 113 3.95 -3.64 -2.78
N ASN A 114 2.79 -3.02 -2.53
CA ASN A 114 1.47 -3.62 -2.63
C ASN A 114 0.52 -2.76 -3.46
N TYR A 115 -0.38 -3.41 -4.22
CA TYR A 115 -1.51 -2.74 -4.83
C TYR A 115 -2.52 -2.30 -3.77
N VAL A 116 -3.04 -1.08 -3.91
CA VAL A 116 -4.06 -0.51 -3.03
C VAL A 116 -5.26 -0.07 -3.87
N ASP A 117 -6.45 -0.39 -3.38
CA ASP A 117 -7.70 0.03 -4.01
C ASP A 117 -7.93 1.53 -3.78
N GLY A 118 -8.47 2.20 -4.80
CA GLY A 118 -9.03 3.54 -4.67
C GLY A 118 -10.54 3.50 -4.48
N TYR A 119 -11.15 4.67 -4.32
CA TYR A 119 -12.59 4.77 -4.06
C TYR A 119 -13.47 4.14 -5.17
N HIS A 120 -13.11 4.33 -6.45
CA HIS A 120 -13.86 3.80 -7.60
C HIS A 120 -13.15 2.68 -8.37
N ARG A 121 -11.88 2.40 -8.08
CA ARG A 121 -11.01 1.56 -8.91
C ARG A 121 -10.17 0.62 -8.07
N ARG A 122 -10.17 -0.66 -8.43
CA ARG A 122 -9.25 -1.65 -7.82
C ARG A 122 -7.83 -1.47 -8.34
N CYS A 123 -6.85 -1.76 -7.50
CA CYS A 123 -5.43 -1.56 -7.82
C CYS A 123 -5.16 -0.17 -8.39
N ALA A 124 -5.80 0.86 -7.81
CA ALA A 124 -5.66 2.23 -8.28
C ALA A 124 -4.29 2.82 -7.95
N TYR A 125 -3.65 2.30 -6.91
CA TYR A 125 -2.39 2.81 -6.40
C TYR A 125 -1.43 1.68 -6.10
N ILE A 126 -0.15 2.03 -6.00
CA ILE A 126 0.91 1.16 -5.48
C ILE A 126 1.49 1.85 -4.26
N ALA A 127 1.36 1.23 -3.09
CA ALA A 127 2.07 1.67 -1.90
C ALA A 127 3.43 0.96 -1.85
N THR A 128 4.53 1.71 -1.69
CA THR A 128 5.90 1.16 -1.67
C THR A 128 6.77 1.86 -0.63
N GLN A 129 7.83 1.19 -0.18
CA GLN A 129 8.88 1.87 0.56
C GLN A 129 9.62 2.90 -0.32
N GLY A 130 10.29 3.87 0.32
CA GLY A 130 11.30 4.67 -0.40
C GLY A 130 12.44 3.76 -0.87
N PRO A 131 12.86 3.82 -2.14
CA PRO A 131 13.87 2.92 -2.68
C PRO A 131 15.17 3.04 -1.90
N THR A 132 15.83 1.92 -1.64
CA THR A 132 17.19 1.89 -1.09
C THR A 132 18.19 1.82 -2.25
N PRO A 133 19.51 2.01 -2.01
CA PRO A 133 20.51 1.82 -3.05
C PRO A 133 20.44 0.44 -3.72
N SER A 134 20.05 -0.60 -2.98
CA SER A 134 19.89 -1.97 -3.49
C SER A 134 18.61 -2.22 -4.27
N THR A 135 17.60 -1.35 -4.19
CA THR A 135 16.28 -1.54 -4.85
C THR A 135 15.94 -0.44 -5.85
N PHE A 136 16.91 0.40 -6.23
CA PHE A 136 16.67 1.52 -7.15
C PHE A 136 16.25 1.05 -8.54
N ASP A 137 16.94 0.04 -9.09
CA ASP A 137 16.61 -0.57 -10.37
C ASP A 137 15.24 -1.24 -10.34
N ASP A 138 14.96 -2.00 -9.26
CA ASP A 138 13.69 -2.69 -9.07
C ASP A 138 12.52 -1.69 -9.01
N PHE A 139 12.72 -0.51 -8.41
CA PHE A 139 11.72 0.56 -8.35
C PHE A 139 11.40 1.13 -9.73
N TRP A 140 12.40 1.40 -10.56
CA TRP A 140 12.17 1.91 -11.91
C TRP A 140 11.61 0.85 -12.85
N LEU A 141 12.05 -0.41 -12.69
CA LEU A 141 11.46 -1.54 -13.39
C LEU A 141 9.97 -1.66 -13.05
N MET A 142 9.60 -1.56 -11.77
CA MET A 142 8.21 -1.52 -11.35
C MET A 142 7.44 -0.38 -12.02
N ALA A 143 7.96 0.85 -11.97
CA ALA A 143 7.29 2.01 -12.55
C ALA A 143 7.05 1.84 -14.06
N TRP A 144 8.03 1.27 -14.76
CA TRP A 144 7.96 0.96 -16.18
C TRP A 144 6.95 -0.15 -16.50
N GLU A 145 7.06 -1.32 -15.85
CA GLU A 145 6.20 -2.49 -16.10
C GLU A 145 4.73 -2.21 -15.77
N GLN A 146 4.48 -1.39 -14.74
CA GLN A 146 3.13 -1.00 -14.32
C GLN A 146 2.60 0.21 -15.10
N GLY A 147 3.37 0.79 -16.03
CA GLY A 147 2.96 1.97 -16.80
C GLY A 147 2.60 3.16 -15.91
N CYS A 148 3.36 3.37 -14.83
CA CYS A 148 3.09 4.45 -13.88
C CYS A 148 3.63 5.78 -14.41
N ASN A 149 2.72 6.73 -14.60
CA ASN A 149 3.04 8.05 -15.14
C ASN A 149 3.20 9.13 -14.07
N VAL A 150 2.86 8.83 -12.81
CA VAL A 150 2.93 9.77 -11.68
C VAL A 150 3.53 9.08 -10.47
N ILE A 151 4.46 9.77 -9.80
CA ILE A 151 5.12 9.35 -8.58
C ILE A 151 4.83 10.40 -7.51
N VAL A 152 4.29 9.99 -6.36
CA VAL A 152 4.03 10.90 -5.24
C VAL A 152 4.97 10.52 -4.07
N MET A 153 5.85 11.46 -3.71
CA MET A 153 6.74 11.30 -2.57
C MET A 153 6.21 12.14 -1.40
N ILE A 154 5.96 11.48 -0.27
CA ILE A 154 5.37 12.10 0.93
C ILE A 154 6.37 12.25 2.09
N SER A 155 7.65 11.99 1.84
CA SER A 155 8.73 12.13 2.82
C SER A 155 9.84 13.01 2.26
N ASN A 156 10.62 13.62 3.15
CA ASN A 156 11.87 14.26 2.75
C ASN A 156 12.97 13.23 2.61
N PHE A 157 14.03 13.54 1.85
CA PHE A 157 15.21 12.65 1.76
C PHE A 157 15.95 12.49 3.09
N ILE A 158 15.84 13.48 3.97
CA ILE A 158 16.44 13.46 5.29
C ILE A 158 15.40 13.96 6.29
N GLU A 159 15.13 13.15 7.31
CA GLU A 159 14.24 13.51 8.41
C GLU A 159 15.00 13.36 9.73
N ARG A 160 15.16 14.47 10.46
CA ARG A 160 15.88 14.51 11.76
C ARG A 160 17.29 13.88 11.70
N GLY A 161 18.00 14.10 10.58
CA GLY A 161 19.36 13.59 10.34
C GLY A 161 19.44 12.13 9.89
N ARG A 162 18.30 11.45 9.70
CA ARG A 162 18.25 10.10 9.12
C ARG A 162 17.89 10.19 7.65
N VAL A 163 18.68 9.51 6.81
CA VAL A 163 18.39 9.38 5.38
C VAL A 163 17.16 8.47 5.20
N SER A 164 16.18 8.97 4.47
CA SER A 164 14.92 8.28 4.16
C SER A 164 15.07 7.16 3.15
#